data_AF-A0A524LTB0-F1
#
_entry.id   AF-A0A524LTB0-F1
#
_cell.length_a   1.000
_cell.length_b   1.000
_cell.length_c   1.000
_cell.angle_alpha   90.00
_cell.angle_beta   90.00
_cell.angle_gamma   90.00
#
_symmetry.space_group_name_H-M   'P 1'
#
loop_
_entity.id
_entity.type
_entity.pdbx_description
1 polymer ?
#
loop_
_entity_poly.entity_id
_entity_poly.type
_entity_poly.pdbx_seq_one_letter_code
_entity_poly.pdbx_strand_id
1 'polypeptide(L)'
;MIDTIHKIAKREGTGNILAEGSLSLGKKHNAEESVLHVRGLEIPNHDPRAFSGMTTVYTIASRGATHLEGDMYSVDMGADVRELGIVGGDRLENEGKGLTAARAQDFRAFFDSV
;
A
#
# COMPACT_ATOMS: atom_id res chain seq x y z
N MET A 1 -4.94 21.17 -11.62
CA MET A 1 -4.78 20.33 -10.41
C MET A 1 -5.67 20.81 -9.26
N ILE A 2 -5.50 22.03 -8.74
CA ILE A 2 -6.31 22.55 -7.61
C ILE A 2 -7.82 22.56 -7.94
N ASP A 3 -8.20 23.02 -9.12
CA ASP A 3 -9.60 22.98 -9.59
C ASP A 3 -10.22 21.56 -9.55
N THR A 4 -9.46 20.55 -10.00
CA THR A 4 -9.89 19.15 -9.98
C THR A 4 -10.14 18.65 -8.56
N ILE A 5 -9.26 19.02 -7.60
CA ILE A 5 -9.43 18.65 -6.19
C ILE A 5 -10.74 19.23 -5.64
N HIS A 6 -11.04 20.50 -5.93
CA HIS A 6 -12.30 21.12 -5.50
C HIS A 6 -13.53 20.45 -6.14
N LYS A 7 -13.45 20.11 -7.43
CA LYS A 7 -14.53 19.40 -8.13
C LYS A 7 -14.78 18.01 -7.56
N ILE A 8 -13.72 17.27 -7.19
CA ILE A 8 -13.85 15.97 -6.52
C ILE A 8 -14.56 16.14 -5.18
N ALA A 9 -14.06 17.05 -4.34
CA ALA A 9 -14.60 17.28 -3.00
C ALA A 9 -16.07 17.71 -3.02
N LYS A 10 -16.48 18.50 -4.02
CA LYS A 10 -17.86 18.98 -4.19
C LYS A 10 -18.73 18.11 -5.10
N ARG A 11 -18.17 17.05 -5.69
CA ARG A 11 -18.82 16.19 -6.69
C ARG A 11 -19.41 16.97 -7.88
N GLU A 12 -18.65 17.93 -8.42
CA GLU A 12 -19.08 18.77 -9.54
C GLU A 12 -18.52 18.26 -10.87
N GLY A 13 -19.38 18.10 -11.89
CA GLY A 13 -18.97 17.70 -13.24
C GLY A 13 -18.18 16.39 -13.25
N THR A 14 -16.95 16.42 -13.79
CA THR A 14 -16.04 15.27 -13.80
C THR A 14 -15.62 14.82 -12.40
N GLY A 15 -15.63 15.74 -11.43
CA GLY A 15 -15.31 15.45 -10.04
C GLY A 15 -16.25 14.44 -9.39
N ASN A 16 -17.53 14.38 -9.81
CA ASN A 16 -18.47 13.37 -9.31
C ASN A 16 -18.03 11.94 -9.63
N ILE A 17 -17.40 11.72 -10.79
CA ILE A 17 -16.92 10.41 -11.21
C ILE A 17 -15.61 10.09 -10.50
N LEU A 18 -14.70 11.07 -10.42
CA LEU A 18 -13.40 10.91 -9.78
C LEU A 18 -13.50 10.68 -8.26
N ALA A 19 -14.57 11.16 -7.62
CA ALA A 19 -14.83 10.96 -6.19
C ALA A 19 -15.13 9.50 -5.81
N GLU A 20 -15.39 8.61 -6.78
CA GLU A 20 -15.65 7.18 -6.54
C GLU A 20 -14.38 6.31 -6.49
N GLY A 21 -13.19 6.91 -6.65
CA GLY A 21 -11.90 6.22 -6.61
C GLY A 21 -11.49 5.62 -7.97
N SER A 22 -10.23 5.20 -8.05
CA SER A 22 -9.60 4.76 -9.32
C SER A 22 -10.24 3.49 -9.89
N LEU A 23 -10.60 2.53 -9.02
CA LEU A 23 -11.22 1.27 -9.45
C LEU A 23 -12.59 1.51 -10.08
N SER A 24 -13.43 2.36 -9.47
CA SER A 24 -14.75 2.72 -10.00
C SER A 24 -14.63 3.45 -11.34
N LEU A 25 -13.63 4.33 -11.48
CA LEU A 25 -13.33 5.00 -12.74
C LEU A 25 -12.87 4.00 -13.81
N GLY A 26 -11.96 3.09 -13.47
CA GLY A 26 -11.47 2.03 -14.37
C GLY A 26 -12.61 1.16 -14.88
N LYS A 27 -13.48 0.67 -13.99
CA LYS A 27 -14.70 -0.07 -14.31
C LYS A 27 -15.58 0.67 -15.31
N LYS A 28 -15.86 1.95 -15.03
CA LYS A 28 -16.71 2.79 -15.89
C LYS A 28 -16.17 2.94 -17.31
N HIS A 29 -14.85 2.88 -17.49
CA HIS A 29 -14.18 3.09 -18.76
C HIS A 29 -13.57 1.82 -19.37
N ASN A 30 -13.91 0.63 -18.85
CA ASN A 30 -13.34 -0.66 -19.28
C ASN A 30 -11.80 -0.68 -19.25
N ALA A 31 -11.22 -0.05 -18.21
CA ALA A 31 -9.78 0.11 -18.02
C ALA A 31 -9.33 -0.40 -16.63
N GLU A 32 -10.03 -1.41 -16.09
CA GLU A 32 -9.75 -2.00 -14.77
C GLU A 32 -8.30 -2.50 -14.65
N GLU A 33 -7.78 -3.13 -15.71
CA GLU A 33 -6.40 -3.63 -15.78
C GLU A 33 -5.32 -2.54 -15.64
N SER A 34 -5.68 -1.27 -15.87
CA SER A 34 -4.78 -0.13 -15.71
C SER A 34 -4.79 0.44 -14.29
N VAL A 35 -5.68 -0.05 -13.40
CA VAL A 35 -5.82 0.44 -12.03
C VAL A 35 -4.91 -0.36 -11.10
N LEU A 36 -3.95 0.31 -10.48
CA LEU A 36 -3.07 -0.29 -9.49
C LEU A 36 -3.72 -0.22 -8.10
N HIS A 37 -4.32 -1.32 -7.65
CA HIS A 37 -4.99 -1.39 -6.35
C HIS A 37 -4.87 -2.78 -5.72
N VAL A 38 -5.06 -2.86 -4.40
CA VAL A 38 -5.39 -4.13 -3.71
C VAL A 38 -6.65 -3.90 -2.88
N ARG A 39 -7.66 -4.75 -3.06
CA ARG A 39 -9.00 -4.64 -2.42
C ARG A 39 -9.73 -3.31 -2.63
N GLY A 40 -9.30 -2.53 -3.62
CA GLY A 40 -9.94 -1.28 -4.03
C GLY A 40 -9.20 -0.02 -3.55
N LEU A 41 -8.19 -0.20 -2.68
CA LEU A 41 -7.31 0.89 -2.25
C LEU A 41 -6.12 1.01 -3.19
N GLU A 42 -5.83 2.23 -3.64
CA GLU A 42 -4.71 2.56 -4.53
C GLU A 42 -3.35 2.17 -3.94
N ILE A 43 -2.45 1.63 -4.76
CA ILE A 43 -1.08 1.33 -4.32
C ILE A 43 -0.34 2.64 -3.95
N PRO A 44 0.31 2.71 -2.77
CA PRO A 44 1.15 3.85 -2.38
C PRO A 44 2.38 4.04 -3.28
N ASN A 45 3.16 5.10 -3.04
CA ASN A 45 4.33 5.47 -3.86
C ASN A 45 5.59 4.57 -3.67
N HIS A 46 5.40 3.26 -3.51
CA HIS A 46 6.49 2.28 -3.45
C HIS A 46 6.19 1.15 -4.42
N ASP A 47 7.06 0.96 -5.40
CA ASP A 47 6.93 -0.10 -6.40
C ASP A 47 7.19 -1.47 -5.73
N PRO A 48 6.19 -2.37 -5.64
CA PRO A 48 6.37 -3.67 -5.01
C PRO A 48 7.43 -4.54 -5.70
N ARG A 49 7.73 -4.29 -6.98
CA ARG A 49 8.80 -4.99 -7.71
C ARG A 49 10.20 -4.64 -7.22
N ALA A 50 10.33 -3.52 -6.52
CA ALA A 50 11.59 -3.07 -5.92
C ALA A 50 11.74 -3.52 -4.46
N PHE A 51 10.68 -4.06 -3.85
CA PHE A 51 10.62 -4.43 -2.43
C PHE A 51 9.74 -5.66 -2.24
N SER A 52 10.33 -6.84 -2.30
CA SER A 52 9.62 -8.12 -2.21
C SER A 52 8.78 -8.23 -0.93
N GLY A 53 9.29 -7.74 0.21
CA GLY A 53 8.53 -7.69 1.46
C GLY A 53 7.30 -6.78 1.41
N MET A 54 7.35 -5.65 0.67
CA MET A 54 6.18 -4.78 0.49
C MET A 54 5.08 -5.44 -0.33
N THR A 55 5.44 -6.30 -1.29
CA THR A 55 4.46 -7.09 -2.05
C THR A 55 3.61 -7.93 -1.11
N THR A 56 4.22 -8.58 -0.12
CA THR A 56 3.50 -9.35 0.91
C THR A 56 2.55 -8.44 1.68
N VAL A 57 3.05 -7.33 2.25
CA VAL A 57 2.23 -6.39 3.05
C VAL A 57 1.03 -5.89 2.24
N TYR A 58 1.24 -5.37 1.03
CA TYR A 58 0.14 -4.85 0.20
C TYR A 58 -0.92 -5.91 -0.09
N THR A 59 -0.53 -7.17 -0.29
CA THR A 59 -1.43 -8.26 -0.64
C THR A 59 -2.32 -8.67 0.53
N ILE A 60 -1.77 -8.70 1.75
CA ILE A 60 -2.45 -9.26 2.93
C ILE A 60 -3.00 -8.21 3.89
N ALA A 61 -2.64 -6.95 3.74
CA ALA A 61 -3.16 -5.87 4.56
C ALA A 61 -4.70 -5.83 4.56
N SER A 62 -5.26 -5.57 5.74
CA SER A 62 -6.69 -5.71 5.99
C SER A 62 -7.52 -4.75 5.13
N ARG A 63 -7.05 -3.51 4.98
CA ARG A 63 -7.75 -2.41 4.30
C ARG A 63 -7.39 -2.23 2.81
N GLY A 64 -6.53 -3.08 2.25
CA GLY A 64 -6.01 -2.94 0.89
C GLY A 64 -4.57 -2.43 0.84
N ALA A 65 -4.11 -1.98 -0.32
CA ALA A 65 -2.71 -1.63 -0.54
C ALA A 65 -2.25 -0.48 0.37
N THR A 66 -1.52 -0.79 1.44
CA THR A 66 -1.04 0.20 2.41
C THR A 66 0.33 -0.19 2.93
N HIS A 67 1.20 0.78 3.15
CA HIS A 67 2.51 0.59 3.78
C HIS A 67 2.45 0.79 5.30
N LEU A 68 1.33 1.32 5.81
CA LEU A 68 1.18 1.63 7.22
C LEU A 68 0.94 0.38 8.06
N GLU A 69 0.30 -0.66 7.51
CA GLU A 69 0.18 -1.96 8.19
C GLU A 69 1.49 -2.74 8.21
N GLY A 70 2.54 -2.31 7.52
CA GLY A 70 3.86 -2.95 7.54
C GLY A 70 4.84 -2.22 6.63
N ASP A 71 5.87 -1.61 7.20
CA ASP A 71 6.76 -0.69 6.47
C ASP A 71 8.03 -1.42 5.96
N MET A 72 7.83 -2.45 5.11
CA MET A 72 8.94 -3.26 4.60
C MET A 72 9.91 -2.49 3.69
N TYR A 73 9.48 -1.39 3.06
CA TYR A 73 10.40 -0.56 2.29
C TYR A 73 11.42 0.13 3.20
N SER A 74 11.00 0.63 4.37
CA SER A 74 11.93 1.21 5.36
C SER A 74 12.82 0.16 5.98
N VAL A 75 12.26 -1.01 6.35
CA VAL A 75 13.02 -2.14 6.91
C VAL A 75 14.14 -2.56 5.94
N ASP A 76 13.82 -2.74 4.66
CA ASP A 76 14.80 -3.12 3.63
C ASP A 76 15.80 -2.00 3.29
N MET A 77 15.54 -0.76 3.71
CA MET A 77 16.48 0.37 3.65
C MET A 77 17.27 0.57 4.95
N GLY A 78 17.17 -0.36 5.91
CA GLY A 78 17.97 -0.38 7.13
C GLY A 78 17.27 0.14 8.38
N ALA A 79 15.97 0.40 8.34
CA ALA A 79 15.17 0.73 9.53
C ALA A 79 14.79 -0.54 10.31
N ASP A 80 15.79 -1.25 10.82
CA ASP A 80 15.62 -2.48 11.61
C ASP A 80 14.94 -2.19 12.96
N VAL A 81 14.19 -3.18 13.47
CA VAL A 81 13.80 -3.30 14.88
C VAL A 81 14.27 -4.66 15.38
N ARG A 82 15.56 -4.72 15.72
CA ARG A 82 16.29 -5.97 15.96
C ARG A 82 15.75 -6.74 17.16
N GLU A 83 15.29 -6.02 18.17
CA GLU A 83 14.67 -6.55 19.39
C GLU A 83 13.41 -7.38 19.09
N LEU A 84 12.72 -7.06 17.99
CA LEU A 84 11.53 -7.78 17.53
C LEU A 84 11.86 -8.76 16.38
N GLY A 85 13.13 -8.91 16.02
CA GLY A 85 13.54 -9.72 14.88
C GLY A 85 13.07 -9.18 13.54
N ILE A 86 12.78 -7.87 13.45
CA ILE A 86 12.50 -7.18 12.19
C ILE A 86 13.84 -6.68 11.67
N VAL A 87 14.43 -7.41 10.74
CA VAL A 87 15.74 -7.10 10.19
C VAL A 87 15.64 -7.10 8.67
N GLY A 88 16.12 -6.02 8.07
CA GLY A 88 16.21 -5.86 6.63
C GLY A 88 17.17 -6.85 5.99
N GLY A 89 16.88 -7.19 4.74
CA GLY A 89 17.75 -7.99 3.88
C GLY A 89 17.84 -7.36 2.50
N ASP A 90 18.32 -8.10 1.50
CA ASP A 90 18.21 -7.64 0.12
C ASP A 90 16.73 -7.41 -0.22
N ARG A 91 16.39 -6.21 -0.68
CA ARG A 91 15.02 -5.81 -1.04
C ARG A 91 14.42 -6.62 -2.19
N LEU A 92 15.26 -7.26 -3.02
CA LEU A 92 14.84 -8.09 -4.14
C LEU A 92 14.70 -9.57 -3.78
N GLU A 93 15.22 -9.99 -2.63
CA GLU A 93 15.14 -11.38 -2.17
C GLU A 93 13.72 -11.70 -1.68
N ASN A 94 13.23 -12.91 -1.96
CA ASN A 94 11.93 -13.39 -1.51
C ASN A 94 12.05 -14.27 -0.25
N GLU A 95 13.12 -15.05 -0.13
CA GLU A 95 13.31 -15.99 0.96
C GLU A 95 13.31 -15.26 2.31
N GLY A 96 12.53 -15.77 3.27
CA GLY A 96 12.43 -15.19 4.61
C GLY A 96 11.63 -13.88 4.73
N LYS A 97 11.29 -13.19 3.63
CA LYS A 97 10.56 -11.90 3.68
C LYS A 97 9.19 -11.99 4.33
N GLY A 98 8.49 -13.11 4.13
CA GLY A 98 7.18 -13.32 4.74
C GLY A 98 7.23 -13.26 6.28
N LEU A 99 8.30 -13.78 6.88
CA LEU A 99 8.46 -13.74 8.34
C LEU A 99 8.74 -12.32 8.84
N THR A 100 9.63 -11.58 8.17
CA THR A 100 9.91 -10.18 8.52
C THR A 100 8.68 -9.30 8.32
N ALA A 101 7.93 -9.51 7.23
CA ALA A 101 6.68 -8.80 6.97
C ALA A 101 5.64 -9.09 8.05
N ALA A 102 5.44 -10.35 8.45
CA ALA A 102 4.50 -10.72 9.51
C ALA A 102 4.85 -10.00 10.83
N ARG A 103 6.13 -10.01 11.24
CA ARG A 103 6.59 -9.28 12.42
C ARG A 103 6.37 -7.78 12.31
N ALA A 104 6.64 -7.20 11.14
CA ALA A 104 6.38 -5.78 10.89
C ALA A 104 4.89 -5.45 10.99
N GLN A 105 4.01 -6.34 10.53
CA GLN A 105 2.56 -6.18 10.68
C GLN A 105 2.10 -6.29 12.13
N ASP A 106 2.58 -7.28 12.89
CA ASP A 106 2.29 -7.41 14.31
C ASP A 106 2.73 -6.16 15.08
N PHE A 107 3.91 -5.64 14.76
CA PHE A 107 4.43 -4.41 15.37
C PHE A 107 3.53 -3.20 15.05
N ARG A 108 3.07 -3.04 13.80
CA ARG A 108 2.16 -1.96 13.42
C ARG A 108 0.77 -2.10 14.02
N ALA A 109 0.25 -3.33 14.09
CA ALA A 109 -1.01 -3.61 14.77
C ALA A 109 -0.95 -3.23 16.26
N PHE A 110 0.19 -3.43 16.92
CA PHE A 110 0.38 -2.97 18.30
C PHE A 110 0.28 -1.44 18.41
N PHE A 111 0.95 -0.67 17.53
CA PHE A 111 0.82 0.81 17.54
C PHE A 111 -0.60 1.28 17.28
N ASP A 112 -1.34 0.63 16.40
CA ASP A 112 -2.73 0.99 16.09
C ASP A 112 -3.69 0.67 17.27
N SER A 113 -3.26 -0.15 18.23
CA SER A 113 -4.06 -0.57 19.38
C SER A 113 -3.94 0.30 20.63
N VAL A 114 -2.99 1.25 20.65
CA VAL A 114 -2.69 2.14 21.79
C VAL A 114 -2.87 3.61 21.45
#